data_AF-A0A960SIB6-F1
#
_entry.id   AF-A0A960SIB6-F1
#
_cell.length_a   1.000
_cell.length_b   1.000
_cell.length_c   1.000
_cell.angle_alpha   90.00
_cell.angle_beta   90.00
_cell.angle_gamma   90.00
#
_symmetry.space_group_name_H-M   'P 1'
#
loop_
_entity.id
_entity.type
_entity.pdbx_description
1 polymer ?
#
loop_
_entity_poly.entity_id
_entity_poly.type
_entity_poly.pdbx_seq_one_letter_code
_entity_poly.pdbx_strand_id
1 'polypeptide(L)'
;MIQNDSKTANLDRNLGEQPIAAILLGHNLKPHDLVAASDEQITHKMVAKACKGRRLTKNVQAKVIRALNKAVGTCYTKEELFNY
;
A
#
# COMPACT_ATOMS: atom_id res chain seq x y z
N MET A 1 -2.30 34.46 -5.76
CA MET A 1 -1.81 33.94 -4.48
C MET A 1 -3.01 33.60 -3.62
N ILE A 2 -3.44 32.34 -3.57
CA ILE A 2 -4.33 31.83 -2.51
C ILE A 2 -3.83 30.43 -2.16
N GLN A 3 -3.22 30.34 -0.99
CA GLN A 3 -2.83 29.11 -0.31
C GLN A 3 -4.12 28.49 0.24
N ASN A 4 -4.39 27.21 -0.07
CA ASN A 4 -5.35 26.43 0.69
C ASN A 4 -4.60 25.34 1.44
N ASP A 5 -4.14 25.74 2.61
CA ASP A 5 -3.68 24.87 3.68
C ASP A 5 -4.86 23.96 4.09
N SER A 6 -4.69 22.67 3.93
CA SER A 6 -5.53 21.66 4.59
C SER A 6 -4.61 20.63 5.23
N LYS A 7 -3.84 21.09 6.21
CA LYS A 7 -3.28 20.28 7.29
C LYS A 7 -4.39 19.43 7.89
N THR A 8 -4.54 18.20 7.40
CA THR A 8 -5.39 17.21 8.04
C THR A 8 -4.60 16.60 9.18
N ALA A 9 -5.06 16.85 10.41
CA ALA A 9 -4.54 16.35 11.67
C ALA A 9 -3.93 14.95 11.55
N ASN A 10 -2.63 14.87 11.82
CA ASN A 10 -1.83 13.66 11.80
C ASN A 10 -2.20 12.82 13.03
N LEU A 11 -3.26 12.00 12.91
CA LEU A 11 -3.45 10.86 13.79
C LEU A 11 -2.28 9.91 13.55
N ASP A 12 -1.33 9.97 14.47
CA ASP A 12 -0.06 9.25 14.57
C ASP A 12 -0.27 7.72 14.53
N ARG A 13 -0.61 7.23 13.34
CA ARG A 13 -0.73 5.81 12.96
C ARG A 13 0.09 5.54 11.71
N ASN A 14 1.11 6.35 11.50
CA ASN A 14 2.04 6.23 10.41
C ASN A 14 3.26 5.50 10.99
N LEU A 15 3.31 4.18 10.79
CA LEU A 15 4.37 3.32 11.32
C LEU A 15 5.70 3.49 10.55
N GLY A 16 5.91 4.66 9.92
CA GLY A 16 6.96 4.89 8.93
C GLY A 16 6.64 4.25 7.57
N GLU A 17 7.54 4.48 6.61
CA GLU A 17 7.47 3.83 5.30
C GLU A 17 7.50 2.31 5.46
N GLN A 18 6.51 1.63 4.89
CA GLN A 18 6.44 0.18 4.98
C GLN A 18 7.30 -0.46 3.89
N PRO A 19 7.81 -1.68 4.12
CA PRO A 19 8.57 -2.42 3.12
C PRO A 19 7.88 -2.52 1.76
N ILE A 20 6.55 -2.63 1.74
CA ILE A 20 5.77 -2.64 0.50
C ILE A 20 6.05 -1.43 -0.42
N ALA A 21 6.32 -0.25 0.13
CA ALA A 21 6.62 0.94 -0.67
C ALA A 21 7.95 0.77 -1.42
N ALA A 22 8.97 0.23 -0.74
CA ALA A 22 10.26 -0.07 -1.34
C ALA A 22 10.16 -1.19 -2.38
N ILE A 23 9.38 -2.24 -2.10
CA ILE A 23 9.14 -3.34 -3.04
C ILE A 23 8.45 -2.82 -4.32
N LEU A 24 7.41 -2.00 -4.17
CA LEU A 24 6.72 -1.39 -5.30
C LEU A 24 7.67 -0.53 -6.16
N LEU A 25 8.50 0.29 -5.51
CA LEU A 25 9.48 1.11 -6.21
C LEU A 25 10.53 0.25 -6.94
N GLY A 26 11.03 -0.82 -6.30
CA GLY A 26 12.00 -1.75 -6.88
C GLY A 26 11.47 -2.50 -8.10
N HIS A 27 10.17 -2.81 -8.12
CA HIS A 27 9.51 -3.41 -9.29
C HIS A 27 8.94 -2.38 -10.27
N ASN A 28 9.17 -1.09 -10.02
CA ASN A 28 8.62 0.02 -10.81
C ASN A 28 7.09 -0.04 -10.97
N LEU A 29 6.40 -0.55 -9.95
CA LEU A 29 4.95 -0.73 -9.91
C LEU A 29 4.26 0.47 -9.29
N LYS A 30 3.18 0.92 -9.93
CA LYS A 30 2.31 1.96 -9.40
C LYS A 30 1.09 1.34 -8.70
N PRO A 31 0.41 2.10 -7.82
CA PRO A 31 -0.85 1.65 -7.24
C PRO A 31 -1.91 1.25 -8.26
N HIS A 32 -1.88 1.86 -9.45
CA HIS A 32 -2.77 1.48 -10.55
C HIS A 32 -2.51 0.07 -11.05
N ASP A 33 -1.24 -0.34 -11.17
CA ASP A 33 -0.86 -1.66 -11.67
C ASP A 33 -1.32 -2.76 -10.69
N LEU A 34 -1.23 -2.50 -9.38
CA LEU A 34 -1.78 -3.41 -8.36
C LEU A 34 -3.30 -3.53 -8.44
N VAL A 35 -4.00 -2.41 -8.67
CA VAL A 35 -5.46 -2.44 -8.81
C VAL A 35 -5.87 -3.17 -10.09
N ALA A 36 -5.14 -2.99 -11.19
CA ALA A 36 -5.39 -3.65 -12.46
C ALA A 36 -5.05 -5.15 -12.43
N ALA A 37 -4.02 -5.54 -11.69
CA ALA A 37 -3.60 -6.94 -11.55
C ALA A 37 -4.47 -7.73 -10.55
N SER A 38 -5.11 -7.07 -9.59
CA SER A 38 -5.90 -7.75 -8.55
C SER A 38 -7.24 -8.28 -9.08
N ASP A 39 -7.58 -9.52 -8.73
CA ASP A 39 -8.93 -10.07 -8.95
C ASP A 39 -9.94 -9.61 -7.87
N GLU A 40 -9.45 -8.97 -6.81
CA GLU A 40 -10.27 -8.53 -5.70
C GLU A 40 -10.52 -7.02 -5.79
N GLN A 41 -11.61 -6.56 -5.17
CA GLN A 41 -11.87 -5.12 -5.09
C GLN A 41 -10.86 -4.45 -4.14
N ILE A 42 -9.80 -3.89 -4.72
CA ILE A 42 -8.81 -3.03 -4.07
C ILE A 42 -8.90 -1.64 -4.72
N THR A 43 -8.63 -0.59 -3.94
CA THR A 43 -8.62 0.79 -4.46
C THR A 43 -7.22 1.39 -4.36
N HIS A 44 -6.93 2.41 -5.18
CA HIS A 44 -5.67 3.16 -5.10
C HIS A 44 -5.41 3.71 -3.70
N LYS A 45 -6.48 4.11 -2.98
CA LYS A 45 -6.39 4.58 -1.59
C LYS A 45 -5.92 3.47 -0.65
N MET A 46 -6.35 2.22 -0.84
CA MET A 46 -5.91 1.09 0.00
C MET A 46 -4.41 0.82 -0.18
N VAL A 47 -3.93 0.82 -1.42
CA VAL A 47 -2.50 0.65 -1.74
C VAL A 47 -1.68 1.82 -1.20
N ALA A 48 -2.14 3.06 -1.40
CA ALA A 48 -1.46 4.23 -0.87
C ALA A 48 -1.40 4.24 0.67
N LYS A 49 -2.43 3.71 1.35
CA LYS A 49 -2.42 3.53 2.80
C LYS A 49 -1.40 2.47 3.24
N ALA A 50 -1.28 1.37 2.49
CA ALA A 50 -0.27 0.33 2.73
C ALA A 50 1.16 0.92 2.66
N CYS A 51 1.45 1.68 1.60
CA CYS A 51 2.77 2.29 1.39
C CYS A 51 3.14 3.28 2.50
N LYS A 52 2.18 4.11 2.91
CA LYS A 52 2.36 5.15 3.94
C LYS A 52 2.32 4.62 5.38
N GLY A 53 2.39 3.30 5.62
CA GLY A 53 2.41 2.75 6.98
C GLY A 53 1.17 2.98 7.81
N ARG A 54 0.02 3.19 7.16
CA ARG A 54 -1.25 3.26 7.88
C ARG A 54 -1.73 1.84 8.17
N ARG A 55 -1.97 1.54 9.44
CA ARG A 55 -2.47 0.23 9.88
C ARG A 55 -3.71 -0.19 9.08
N LEU A 56 -3.59 -1.28 8.33
CA LEU A 56 -4.67 -1.88 7.55
C LEU A 56 -5.29 -3.06 8.30
N THR A 57 -6.56 -3.35 8.04
CA THR A 57 -7.20 -4.58 8.55
C THR A 57 -6.61 -5.81 7.86
N LYS A 58 -6.64 -6.97 8.52
CA LYS A 58 -6.08 -8.23 7.98
C LYS A 58 -6.61 -8.56 6.58
N ASN A 59 -7.91 -8.32 6.34
CA ASN A 59 -8.54 -8.55 5.03
C ASN A 59 -7.95 -7.66 3.94
N VAL A 60 -7.67 -6.39 4.25
CA VAL A 60 -7.08 -5.46 3.28
C VAL A 60 -5.62 -5.78 3.03
N GLN A 61 -4.87 -6.19 4.06
CA GLN A 61 -3.49 -6.66 3.90
C GLN A 61 -3.42 -7.86 2.97
N ALA A 62 -4.28 -8.88 3.18
CA ALA A 62 -4.34 -10.06 2.33
C ALA A 62 -4.62 -9.71 0.86
N LYS A 63 -5.56 -8.80 0.61
CA LYS A 63 -5.86 -8.29 -0.75
C LYS A 63 -4.65 -7.63 -1.40
N VAL A 64 -3.95 -6.77 -0.65
CA VAL A 64 -2.77 -6.07 -1.16
C VAL A 64 -1.62 -7.02 -1.44
N ILE A 65 -1.39 -8.02 -0.57
CA ILE A 65 -0.37 -9.07 -0.78
C ILE A 65 -0.68 -9.87 -2.04
N ARG A 66 -1.93 -10.34 -2.20
CA ARG A 66 -2.36 -11.09 -3.39
C ARG A 66 -2.21 -10.26 -4.67
N ALA A 67 -2.62 -9.00 -4.62
CA ALA A 67 -2.48 -8.07 -5.74
C ALA A 67 -1.01 -7.85 -6.13
N LEU A 68 -0.14 -7.61 -5.14
CA LEU A 68 1.29 -7.45 -5.37
C LEU A 68 1.90 -8.72 -5.94
N ASN A 69 1.65 -9.87 -5.32
CA ASN A 69 2.19 -11.15 -5.74
C ASN A 69 1.79 -11.50 -7.18
N LYS A 70 0.56 -11.15 -7.56
CA LYS A 70 0.08 -11.32 -8.92
C LYS A 70 0.72 -10.34 -9.91
N ALA A 71 0.93 -9.08 -9.50
CA ALA A 71 1.58 -8.07 -10.34
C ALA A 71 3.07 -8.37 -10.61
N VAL A 72 3.80 -8.84 -9.60
CA VAL A 72 5.24 -9.15 -9.70
C VAL A 72 5.53 -10.60 -10.13
N GLY A 73 4.56 -11.50 -10.02
CA GLY A 73 4.77 -12.94 -10.24
C GLY A 73 5.55 -13.64 -9.13
N THR A 74 5.76 -13.00 -7.98
CA THR A 74 6.51 -13.53 -6.83
C THR A 74 5.59 -13.70 -5.62
N CYS A 75 5.91 -14.61 -4.72
CA CYS A 75 5.16 -14.81 -3.48
C CYS A 75 5.81 -14.04 -2.33
N TYR A 76 5.29 -12.85 -2.02
CA TYR A 76 5.62 -12.15 -0.79
C TYR A 76 4.67 -12.53 0.36
N THR A 77 5.17 -12.48 1.59
CA THR A 77 4.40 -12.70 2.81
C THR A 77 4.01 -11.39 3.51
N LYS A 78 3.12 -11.45 4.51
CA LYS A 78 2.72 -10.22 5.23
C LYS A 78 3.90 -9.60 5.98
N GLU A 79 4.80 -10.44 6.51
CA GLU A 79 5.95 -10.03 7.30
C GLU A 79 6.96 -9.26 6.45
N GLU A 80 7.03 -9.57 5.15
CA GLU A 80 7.87 -8.85 4.19
C GLU A 80 7.25 -7.53 3.73
N LEU A 81 5.93 -7.35 3.84
CA LEU A 81 5.23 -6.15 3.38
C LEU A 81 4.92 -5.17 4.51
N PHE A 82 4.75 -5.66 5.73
CA PHE A 82 4.26 -4.91 6.88
C PHE A 82 5.09 -5.25 8.14
N ASN A 83 5.58 -4.20 8.82
CA ASN A 83 6.43 -4.35 10.01
C ASN A 83 5.63 -4.44 11.33
N TYR A 84 4.35 -4.85 11.32
CA TYR A 84 3.45 -4.75 12.47
C TYR A 84 2.39 -5.85 12.59
#